data_AF-A0A963HAK8-F1
#
_entry.id   AF-A0A963HAK8-F1
#
_cell.length_a   1.000
_cell.length_b   1.000
_cell.length_c   1.000
_cell.angle_alpha   90.00
_cell.angle_beta   90.00
_cell.angle_gamma   90.00
#
_symmetry.space_group_name_H-M   'P 1'
#
loop_
_entity.id
_entity.type
_entity.pdbx_description
1 polymer ?
#
loop_
_entity_poly.entity_id
_entity_poly.type
_entity_poly.pdbx_seq_one_letter_code
_entity_poly.pdbx_strand_id
1 'polypeptide(L)'
;MERDAGIAEKLIAAARQLSTRLATLRFAPPVTHVYDPLTYAWEAHESYLRRYAAAPARVVFLGMNPGPFGMVQSGVPFGEIAAVRDWLRIDCAPQRPALENPWRPIEGFACRRSEVSGRRLWGLFRERFANAESFFADHFVANYCPLAFFERARNLTPDKLPAAEAAVLQAACDAHLRTLVMALQAEWLIAVGGFAEARATQALADTDVRIGRILHPSPASPAANRGWAEAATRQLRALAVWD
;
A
#
# COMPACT_ATOMS: atom_id res chain seq x y z
N MET A 1 2.01 22.72 -25.83
CA MET A 1 1.21 21.47 -25.91
C MET A 1 1.83 20.49 -24.93
N GLU A 2 1.40 20.54 -23.66
CA GLU A 2 1.81 19.55 -22.67
C GLU A 2 1.36 18.19 -23.19
N ARG A 3 2.32 17.29 -23.43
CA ARG A 3 1.99 15.88 -23.69
C ARG A 3 1.32 15.38 -22.42
N ASP A 4 0.07 14.96 -22.53
CA ASP A 4 -0.68 14.40 -21.42
C ASP A 4 0.12 13.18 -20.89
N ALA A 5 0.69 13.31 -19.70
CA ALA A 5 1.55 12.27 -19.15
C ALA A 5 0.70 11.01 -18.89
N GLY A 6 1.25 9.83 -19.23
CA GLY A 6 0.58 8.55 -18.97
C GLY A 6 0.28 8.36 -17.49
N ILE A 7 -0.72 7.55 -17.16
CA ILE A 7 -1.18 7.31 -15.77
C ILE A 7 0.00 6.92 -14.86
N ALA A 8 0.86 5.99 -15.30
CA ALA A 8 2.05 5.60 -14.56
C ALA A 8 2.98 6.78 -14.24
N GLU A 9 3.23 7.70 -15.18
CA GLU A 9 4.09 8.87 -14.94
C GLU A 9 3.45 9.83 -13.92
N LYS A 10 2.13 10.01 -13.98
CA LYS A 10 1.38 10.80 -13.00
C LYS A 10 1.53 10.18 -11.60
N LEU A 11 1.40 8.86 -11.47
CA LEU A 11 1.57 8.18 -10.17
C LEU A 11 3.02 8.20 -9.66
N ILE A 12 4.01 8.02 -10.55
CA ILE A 12 5.44 8.12 -10.20
C ILE A 12 5.76 9.51 -9.67
N ALA A 13 5.32 10.57 -10.36
CA ALA A 13 5.48 11.94 -9.91
C ALA A 13 4.79 12.17 -8.55
N ALA A 14 3.56 11.68 -8.39
CA ALA A 14 2.81 11.80 -7.15
C ALA A 14 3.49 11.09 -5.97
N ALA A 15 4.06 9.90 -6.19
CA ALA A 15 4.77 9.13 -5.16
C ALA A 15 6.08 9.82 -4.74
N ARG A 16 6.86 10.34 -5.70
CA ARG A 16 8.07 11.15 -5.41
C ARG A 16 7.75 12.42 -4.65
N GLN A 17 6.68 13.12 -5.06
CA GLN A 17 6.22 14.32 -4.38
C GLN A 17 5.78 14.01 -2.94
N LEU A 18 5.06 12.90 -2.73
CA LEU A 18 4.67 12.47 -1.39
C LEU A 18 5.91 12.19 -0.53
N SER A 19 6.82 11.33 -0.99
CA SER A 19 8.06 11.00 -0.26
C SER A 19 8.87 12.25 0.11
N THR A 20 9.03 13.19 -0.85
CA THR A 20 9.73 14.47 -0.61
C THR A 20 9.06 15.30 0.49
N ARG A 21 7.72 15.40 0.48
CA ARG A 21 6.99 16.13 1.54
C ARG A 21 7.16 15.44 2.89
N LEU A 22 7.05 14.11 2.93
CA LEU A 22 7.13 13.33 4.15
C LEU A 22 8.53 13.34 4.78
N ALA A 23 9.60 13.45 3.99
CA ALA A 23 10.97 13.57 4.47
C ALA A 23 11.22 14.82 5.35
N THR A 24 10.37 15.85 5.24
CA THR A 24 10.46 17.06 6.07
C THR A 24 9.89 16.85 7.48
N LEU A 25 9.07 15.81 7.69
CA LEU A 25 8.39 15.57 8.95
C LEU A 25 9.34 14.99 10.00
N ARG A 26 9.03 15.24 11.27
CA ARG A 26 9.72 14.69 12.43
C ARG A 26 8.67 14.09 13.35
N PHE A 27 9.01 12.97 13.97
CA PHE A 27 8.11 12.21 14.83
C PHE A 27 8.78 12.03 16.18
N ALA A 28 8.07 12.43 17.24
CA ALA A 28 8.59 12.37 18.60
C ALA A 28 8.59 10.92 19.14
N PRO A 29 9.28 10.65 20.26
CA PRO A 29 9.12 9.41 21.00
C PRO A 29 7.63 9.09 21.23
N PRO A 30 7.22 7.81 21.12
CA PRO A 30 8.07 6.62 21.12
C PRO A 30 8.63 6.21 19.75
N VAL A 31 8.43 7.01 18.69
CA VAL A 31 9.03 6.72 17.38
C VAL A 31 10.55 6.84 17.49
N THR A 32 11.23 5.74 17.21
CA THR A 32 12.71 5.65 17.21
C THR A 32 13.27 5.61 15.79
N HIS A 33 12.53 5.02 14.84
CA HIS A 33 12.94 4.89 13.45
C HIS A 33 11.73 5.06 12.54
N VAL A 34 11.97 5.68 11.39
CA VAL A 34 10.99 5.83 10.32
C VAL A 34 11.63 5.34 9.04
N TYR A 35 10.95 4.44 8.35
CA TYR A 35 11.35 3.96 7.03
C TYR A 35 10.41 4.51 5.97
N ASP A 36 11.00 4.96 4.87
CA ASP A 36 10.29 5.29 3.64
C ASP A 36 10.77 4.39 2.48
N PRO A 37 10.07 3.29 2.16
CA PRO A 37 10.42 2.42 1.06
C PRO A 37 10.38 3.12 -0.30
N LEU A 38 9.68 4.26 -0.44
CA LEU A 38 9.71 5.05 -1.68
C LEU A 38 11.04 5.77 -1.90
N THR A 39 11.97 5.70 -0.93
CA THR A 39 13.35 6.16 -1.11
C THR A 39 14.26 4.99 -1.46
N TYR A 40 14.47 4.06 -0.54
CA TYR A 40 15.47 3.01 -0.67
C TYR A 40 15.01 1.82 -1.52
N ALA A 41 13.71 1.57 -1.67
CA ALA A 41 13.15 0.50 -2.52
C ALA A 41 12.48 1.08 -3.78
N TRP A 42 12.88 2.30 -4.20
CA TRP A 42 12.25 3.04 -5.27
C TRP A 42 12.22 2.29 -6.60
N GLU A 43 13.29 1.58 -6.96
CA GLU A 43 13.36 0.85 -8.23
C GLU A 43 12.23 -0.20 -8.35
N ALA A 44 11.97 -0.95 -7.28
CA ALA A 44 10.89 -1.92 -7.23
C ALA A 44 9.52 -1.23 -7.30
N HIS A 45 9.35 -0.12 -6.58
CA HIS A 45 8.11 0.64 -6.59
C HIS A 45 7.81 1.28 -7.96
N GLU A 46 8.81 1.88 -8.61
CA GLU A 46 8.69 2.43 -9.95
C GLU A 46 8.37 1.33 -10.97
N SER A 47 9.02 0.16 -10.87
CA SER A 47 8.70 -1.00 -11.70
C SER A 47 7.24 -1.43 -11.54
N TYR A 48 6.74 -1.48 -10.29
CA TYR A 48 5.34 -1.76 -9.98
C TYR A 48 4.39 -0.75 -10.65
N LEU A 49 4.64 0.56 -10.50
CA LEU A 49 3.81 1.60 -11.11
C LEU A 49 3.83 1.55 -12.64
N ARG A 50 5.02 1.41 -13.25
CA ARG A 50 5.17 1.34 -14.71
C ARG A 50 4.45 0.14 -15.30
N ARG A 51 4.53 -1.01 -14.62
CA ARG A 51 3.93 -2.25 -15.10
C ARG A 51 2.42 -2.30 -14.92
N TYR A 52 1.93 -1.79 -13.79
CA TYR A 52 0.57 -2.07 -13.34
C TYR A 52 -0.36 -0.85 -13.22
N ALA A 53 0.14 0.36 -13.52
CA ALA A 53 -0.66 1.58 -13.64
C ALA A 53 -0.60 2.18 -15.06
N ALA A 54 -0.51 1.32 -16.08
CA ALA A 54 -0.44 1.74 -17.48
C ALA A 54 -1.81 2.14 -18.07
N ALA A 55 -2.90 1.71 -17.43
CA ALA A 55 -4.28 1.95 -17.85
C ALA A 55 -5.15 2.32 -16.64
N PRO A 56 -6.37 2.85 -16.85
CA PRO A 56 -7.34 3.06 -15.77
C PRO A 56 -7.60 1.76 -15.00
N ALA A 57 -7.89 1.89 -13.70
CA ALA A 57 -8.27 0.78 -12.84
C ALA A 57 -9.56 1.14 -12.12
N ARG A 58 -10.65 0.42 -12.44
CA ARG A 58 -11.96 0.66 -11.84
C ARG A 58 -11.95 0.50 -10.33
N VAL A 59 -11.15 -0.41 -9.79
CA VAL A 59 -11.11 -0.76 -8.37
C VAL A 59 -9.72 -0.54 -7.77
N VAL A 60 -9.61 0.29 -6.74
CA VAL A 60 -8.36 0.48 -5.97
C VAL A 60 -8.48 -0.13 -4.59
N PHE A 61 -7.65 -1.12 -4.26
CA PHE A 61 -7.48 -1.62 -2.90
C PHE A 61 -6.51 -0.74 -2.12
N LEU A 62 -6.93 -0.24 -0.96
CA LEU A 62 -6.14 0.66 -0.14
C LEU A 62 -5.78 0.03 1.21
N GLY A 63 -4.48 -0.22 1.43
CA GLY A 63 -3.91 -0.55 2.72
C GLY A 63 -3.58 0.68 3.57
N MET A 64 -3.22 0.45 4.82
CA MET A 64 -2.85 1.54 5.75
C MET A 64 -1.42 2.04 5.48
N ASN A 65 -0.42 1.21 5.76
CA ASN A 65 0.99 1.54 5.61
C ASN A 65 1.84 0.25 5.50
N PRO A 66 3.12 0.34 5.09
CA PRO A 66 4.00 -0.82 4.95
C PRO A 66 4.12 -1.66 6.23
N GLY A 67 4.02 -2.97 6.06
CA GLY A 67 4.44 -3.91 7.10
C GLY A 67 5.93 -4.25 7.00
N PRO A 68 6.56 -4.68 8.11
CA PRO A 68 8.02 -4.79 8.24
C PRO A 68 8.67 -5.89 7.39
N PHE A 69 7.89 -6.86 6.90
CA PHE A 69 8.39 -8.00 6.10
C PHE A 69 7.77 -8.06 4.71
N GLY A 70 6.95 -7.05 4.35
CA GLY A 70 6.34 -6.90 3.03
C GLY A 70 6.94 -5.69 2.33
N MET A 71 6.14 -4.62 2.20
CA MET A 71 6.55 -3.41 1.46
C MET A 71 7.83 -2.75 1.99
N VAL A 72 8.14 -2.86 3.29
CA VAL A 72 9.43 -2.39 3.83
C VAL A 72 10.63 -3.11 3.19
N GLN A 73 10.45 -4.37 2.78
CA GLN A 73 11.52 -5.16 2.16
C GLN A 73 11.46 -5.08 0.62
N SER A 74 10.27 -4.97 0.04
CA SER A 74 10.09 -5.11 -1.42
C SER A 74 9.75 -3.83 -2.17
N GLY A 75 9.36 -2.75 -1.49
CA GLY A 75 8.85 -1.53 -2.14
C GLY A 75 7.43 -1.65 -2.75
N VAL A 76 6.81 -2.83 -2.71
CA VAL A 76 5.48 -3.08 -3.29
C VAL A 76 4.40 -3.14 -2.18
N PRO A 77 3.21 -2.50 -2.34
CA PRO A 77 2.12 -2.59 -1.36
C PRO A 77 1.75 -4.04 -1.03
N PHE A 78 1.55 -4.35 0.26
CA PHE A 78 1.33 -5.72 0.72
C PHE A 78 2.40 -6.72 0.22
N GLY A 79 3.61 -6.24 -0.10
CA GLY A 79 4.56 -6.94 -0.95
C GLY A 79 5.33 -8.04 -0.25
N GLU A 80 4.65 -9.13 0.07
CA GLU A 80 5.31 -10.38 0.49
C GLU A 80 6.24 -10.89 -0.60
N ILE A 81 7.48 -11.25 -0.21
CA ILE A 81 8.59 -11.46 -1.16
C ILE A 81 8.27 -12.48 -2.26
N ALA A 82 7.68 -13.64 -1.91
CA ALA A 82 7.37 -14.66 -2.91
C ALA A 82 6.27 -14.19 -3.86
N ALA A 83 5.22 -13.52 -3.37
CA ALA A 83 4.20 -12.94 -4.22
C ALA A 83 4.77 -11.88 -5.19
N VAL A 84 5.65 -11.00 -4.69
CA VAL A 84 6.27 -9.95 -5.50
C VAL A 84 7.17 -10.53 -6.59
N ARG A 85 8.04 -11.47 -6.24
CA ARG A 85 8.97 -12.09 -7.19
C ARG A 85 8.27 -13.03 -8.17
N ASP A 86 7.43 -13.93 -7.65
CA ASP A 86 6.96 -15.08 -8.43
C ASP A 86 5.66 -14.79 -9.19
N TRP A 87 4.82 -13.88 -8.68
CA TRP A 87 3.54 -13.52 -9.31
C TRP A 87 3.58 -12.13 -9.95
N LEU A 88 4.05 -11.11 -9.24
CA LEU A 88 4.18 -9.75 -9.79
C LEU A 88 5.42 -9.58 -10.68
N ARG A 89 6.37 -10.53 -10.65
CA ARG A 89 7.58 -10.53 -11.49
C ARG A 89 8.40 -9.24 -11.34
N ILE A 90 8.53 -8.78 -10.10
CA ILE A 90 9.38 -7.66 -9.71
C ILE A 90 10.47 -8.21 -8.79
N ASP A 91 11.73 -7.97 -9.14
CA ASP A 91 12.90 -8.42 -8.38
C ASP A 91 13.99 -7.35 -8.45
N CYS A 92 13.70 -6.20 -7.84
CA CYS A 92 14.63 -5.08 -7.73
C CYS A 92 15.09 -4.97 -6.28
N ALA A 93 16.36 -5.28 -6.01
CA ALA A 93 16.89 -5.27 -4.66
C ALA A 93 16.83 -3.84 -4.07
N PRO A 94 16.29 -3.66 -2.85
CA PRO A 94 16.30 -2.36 -2.21
C PRO A 94 17.71 -1.95 -1.80
N GLN A 95 17.94 -0.65 -1.75
CA GLN A 95 19.06 -0.04 -1.04
C GLN A 95 18.81 -0.06 0.47
N ARG A 96 19.79 0.41 1.24
CA ARG A 96 19.66 0.57 2.70
C ARG A 96 19.05 1.94 3.04
N PRO A 97 18.17 2.02 4.05
CA PRO A 97 17.71 3.30 4.57
C PRO A 97 18.87 4.05 5.23
N ALA A 98 18.79 5.40 5.25
CA ALA A 98 19.82 6.25 5.82
C ALA A 98 20.09 5.97 7.32
N LEU A 99 19.04 5.65 8.07
CA LEU A 99 19.12 5.20 9.45
C LEU A 99 18.43 3.85 9.56
N GLU A 100 19.21 2.78 9.53
CA GLU A 100 18.69 1.41 9.65
C GLU A 100 18.39 1.07 11.12
N ASN A 101 17.18 0.56 11.35
CA ASN A 101 16.74 -0.02 12.60
C ASN A 101 17.40 -1.40 12.79
N PRO A 102 18.27 -1.59 13.79
CA PRO A 102 19.00 -2.85 13.98
C PRO A 102 18.08 -4.05 14.32
N TRP A 103 16.86 -3.80 14.81
CA TRP A 103 15.87 -4.85 15.06
C TRP A 103 15.00 -5.17 13.84
N ARG A 104 15.06 -4.34 12.79
CA ARG A 104 14.29 -4.46 11.55
C ARG A 104 15.22 -4.14 10.36
N PRO A 105 16.27 -4.96 10.14
CA PRO A 105 17.16 -4.76 9.00
C PRO A 105 16.40 -4.90 7.67
N ILE A 106 16.89 -4.22 6.64
CA ILE A 106 16.40 -4.39 5.28
C ILE A 106 17.22 -5.50 4.62
N GLU A 107 16.60 -6.67 4.50
CA GLU A 107 17.15 -7.86 3.84
C GLU A 107 16.74 -7.93 2.37
N GLY A 108 15.76 -7.12 1.96
CA GLY A 108 15.23 -7.11 0.61
C GLY A 108 14.61 -8.45 0.22
N PHE A 109 14.88 -8.89 -1.01
CA PHE A 109 14.39 -10.17 -1.54
C PHE A 109 15.07 -11.40 -0.90
N ALA A 110 16.09 -11.20 -0.06
CA ALA A 110 16.66 -12.26 0.78
C ALA A 110 15.90 -12.44 2.10
N CYS A 111 14.91 -11.59 2.41
CA CYS A 111 14.10 -11.70 3.63
C CYS A 111 13.38 -13.05 3.68
N ARG A 112 13.69 -13.85 4.70
CA ARG A 112 13.10 -15.19 4.88
C ARG A 112 11.72 -15.15 5.55
N ARG A 113 11.31 -13.99 6.05
CA ARG A 113 10.04 -13.83 6.75
C ARG A 113 8.93 -13.51 5.75
N SER A 114 7.91 -14.34 5.72
CA SER A 114 6.71 -14.11 4.90
C SER A 114 5.73 -13.19 5.65
N GLU A 115 5.40 -12.05 5.06
CA GLU A 115 4.35 -11.17 5.58
C GLU A 115 2.97 -11.79 5.35
N VAL A 116 2.34 -12.28 6.43
CA VAL A 116 1.05 -12.99 6.38
C VAL A 116 -0.05 -12.16 5.71
N SER A 117 -0.10 -10.84 5.98
CA SER A 117 -1.07 -9.93 5.37
C SER A 117 -0.93 -9.90 3.85
N GLY A 118 0.29 -9.72 3.36
CA GLY A 118 0.60 -9.70 1.94
C GLY A 118 0.36 -11.03 1.25
N ARG A 119 0.81 -12.12 1.88
CA ARG A 119 0.59 -13.49 1.38
C ARG A 119 -0.90 -13.79 1.21
N ARG A 120 -1.75 -13.41 2.17
CA ARG A 120 -3.19 -13.62 2.10
C ARG A 120 -3.82 -12.80 0.97
N LEU A 121 -3.47 -11.51 0.88
CA LEU A 121 -4.04 -10.60 -0.12
C LEU A 121 -3.66 -11.00 -1.55
N TRP A 122 -2.37 -11.11 -1.84
CA TRP A 122 -1.90 -11.52 -3.16
C TRP A 122 -2.25 -12.98 -3.46
N GLY A 123 -2.33 -13.84 -2.44
CA GLY A 123 -2.80 -15.22 -2.58
C GLY A 123 -4.23 -15.30 -3.10
N LEU A 124 -5.15 -14.52 -2.53
CA LEU A 124 -6.53 -14.43 -3.00
C LEU A 124 -6.61 -13.99 -4.46
N PHE A 125 -5.83 -12.97 -4.84
CA PHE A 125 -5.83 -12.50 -6.23
C PHE A 125 -5.24 -13.55 -7.17
N ARG A 126 -4.16 -14.22 -6.79
CA ARG A 126 -3.60 -15.33 -7.57
C ARG A 126 -4.56 -16.51 -7.71
N GLU A 127 -5.40 -16.79 -6.72
CA GLU A 127 -6.43 -17.84 -6.78
C GLU A 127 -7.57 -17.48 -7.74
N ARG A 128 -7.94 -16.20 -7.82
CA ARG A 128 -9.06 -15.72 -8.64
C ARG A 128 -8.67 -15.39 -10.09
N PHE A 129 -7.46 -14.89 -10.30
CA PHE A 129 -7.01 -14.37 -11.60
C PHE A 129 -5.88 -15.23 -12.18
N ALA A 130 -5.95 -15.51 -13.49
CA ALA A 130 -4.99 -16.37 -14.17
C ALA A 130 -3.53 -15.89 -14.07
N ASN A 131 -3.32 -14.58 -14.02
CA ASN A 131 -2.03 -13.92 -13.84
C ASN A 131 -2.22 -12.51 -13.26
N ALA A 132 -1.12 -11.84 -12.93
CA ALA A 132 -1.14 -10.50 -12.37
C ALA A 132 -1.77 -9.49 -13.34
N GLU A 133 -1.45 -9.58 -14.63
CA GLU A 133 -1.98 -8.69 -15.67
C GLU A 133 -3.52 -8.75 -15.74
N SER A 134 -4.12 -9.93 -15.54
CA SER A 134 -5.58 -10.10 -15.48
C SER A 134 -6.21 -9.42 -14.28
N PHE A 135 -5.51 -9.40 -13.13
CA PHE A 135 -5.97 -8.63 -11.96
C PHE A 135 -5.85 -7.12 -12.23
N PHE A 136 -4.69 -6.67 -12.73
CA PHE A 136 -4.41 -5.25 -12.96
C PHE A 136 -5.12 -4.64 -14.17
N ALA A 137 -5.80 -5.44 -14.99
CA ALA A 137 -6.67 -4.95 -16.05
C ALA A 137 -7.83 -4.08 -15.52
N ASP A 138 -8.25 -4.29 -14.28
CA ASP A 138 -9.39 -3.57 -13.67
C ASP A 138 -9.15 -3.18 -12.20
N HIS A 139 -8.06 -3.65 -11.59
CA HIS A 139 -7.75 -3.45 -10.17
C HIS A 139 -6.37 -2.83 -9.96
N PHE A 140 -6.18 -2.15 -8.84
CA PHE A 140 -4.88 -1.67 -8.40
C PHE A 140 -4.73 -1.77 -6.88
N VAL A 141 -3.51 -1.86 -6.36
CA VAL A 141 -3.25 -1.91 -4.91
C VAL A 141 -2.32 -0.78 -4.50
N ALA A 142 -2.67 -0.06 -3.45
CA ALA A 142 -1.88 1.03 -2.88
C ALA A 142 -1.87 0.99 -1.34
N ASN A 143 -0.92 1.69 -0.73
CA ASN A 143 -1.00 2.05 0.68
C ASN A 143 -1.34 3.53 0.80
N TYR A 144 -2.13 3.88 1.81
CA TYR A 144 -2.47 5.26 2.13
C TYR A 144 -1.22 6.06 2.52
N CYS A 145 -0.44 5.53 3.47
CA CYS A 145 0.81 6.13 3.94
C CYS A 145 1.99 5.24 3.55
N PRO A 146 3.06 5.77 2.93
CA PRO A 146 4.22 4.97 2.57
C PRO A 146 5.20 4.77 3.72
N LEU A 147 5.04 5.44 4.87
CA LEU A 147 5.98 5.33 5.97
C LEU A 147 5.69 4.13 6.89
N ALA A 148 6.75 3.48 7.37
CA ALA A 148 6.69 2.56 8.50
C ALA A 148 7.37 3.16 9.72
N PHE A 149 6.71 3.07 10.88
CA PHE A 149 7.17 3.65 12.14
C PHE A 149 7.53 2.54 13.13
N PHE A 150 8.63 2.74 13.87
CA PHE A 150 9.10 1.75 14.84
C PHE A 150 9.49 2.36 16.17
N GLU A 151 9.15 1.65 17.24
CA GLU A 151 9.74 1.79 18.57
C GLU A 151 10.62 0.56 18.83
N ARG A 152 11.94 0.70 18.61
CA ARG A 152 12.86 -0.45 18.56
C ARG A 152 12.34 -1.49 17.56
N ALA A 153 12.04 -2.71 18.01
CA ALA A 153 11.46 -3.77 17.18
C ALA A 153 9.94 -3.60 16.93
N ARG A 154 9.22 -2.83 17.75
CA ARG A 154 7.75 -2.77 17.73
C ARG A 154 7.28 -1.89 16.58
N ASN A 155 6.34 -2.38 15.78
CA ASN A 155 5.67 -1.59 14.75
C ASN A 155 4.67 -0.62 15.39
N LEU A 156 4.76 0.66 15.02
CA LEU A 156 3.78 1.69 15.34
C LEU A 156 2.98 1.99 14.07
N THR A 157 1.66 1.99 14.20
CA THR A 157 0.74 2.29 13.11
C THR A 157 0.42 3.79 13.12
N PRO A 158 0.07 4.42 11.99
CA PRO A 158 -0.17 5.87 11.92
C PRO A 158 -1.22 6.38 12.91
N ASP A 159 -2.20 5.56 13.29
CA ASP A 159 -3.23 5.87 14.31
C ASP A 159 -2.68 6.01 15.74
N LYS A 160 -1.44 5.55 15.99
CA LYS A 160 -0.77 5.64 17.30
C LYS A 160 0.15 6.85 17.41
N LEU A 161 0.26 7.66 16.36
CA LEU A 161 1.04 8.89 16.38
C LEU A 161 0.27 9.97 17.17
N PRO A 162 0.99 10.92 17.81
CA PRO A 162 0.37 12.11 18.38
C PRO A 162 -0.51 12.83 17.35
N ALA A 163 -1.68 13.32 17.76
CA ALA A 163 -2.68 13.86 16.84
C ALA A 163 -2.15 14.97 15.92
N ALA A 164 -1.28 15.86 16.43
CA ALA A 164 -0.67 16.92 15.65
C ALA A 164 0.26 16.39 14.55
N GLU A 165 1.06 15.36 14.84
CA GLU A 165 1.95 14.72 13.87
C GLU A 165 1.14 13.92 12.84
N ALA A 166 0.12 13.20 13.31
CA ALA A 166 -0.79 12.43 12.47
C ALA A 166 -1.53 13.33 11.47
N ALA A 167 -2.00 14.51 11.89
CA ALA A 167 -2.74 15.44 11.03
C ALA A 167 -1.90 15.91 9.83
N VAL A 168 -0.64 16.28 10.06
CA VAL A 168 0.26 16.74 8.98
C VAL A 168 0.61 15.60 8.02
N LEU A 169 0.90 14.41 8.57
CA LEU A 169 1.12 13.19 7.78
C LEU A 169 -0.10 12.87 6.90
N GLN A 170 -1.28 12.88 7.51
CA GLN A 170 -2.55 12.55 6.85
C GLN A 170 -2.89 13.55 5.75
N ALA A 171 -2.68 14.84 5.95
CA ALA A 171 -2.92 15.84 4.91
C ALA A 171 -2.08 15.57 3.64
N ALA A 172 -0.82 15.17 3.79
CA ALA A 172 0.02 14.81 2.65
C ALA A 172 -0.45 13.51 1.97
N CYS A 173 -0.83 12.51 2.76
CA CYS A 173 -1.31 11.23 2.25
C CYS A 173 -2.70 11.35 1.58
N ASP A 174 -3.58 12.20 2.09
CA ASP A 174 -4.89 12.50 1.49
C ASP A 174 -4.73 13.12 0.10
N ALA A 175 -3.84 14.11 -0.03
CA ALA A 175 -3.56 14.74 -1.31
C ALA A 175 -3.02 13.71 -2.33
N HIS A 176 -2.13 12.81 -1.90
CA HIS A 176 -1.63 11.74 -2.76
C HIS A 176 -2.73 10.75 -3.15
N LEU A 177 -3.58 10.33 -2.21
CA LEU A 177 -4.69 9.42 -2.48
C LEU A 177 -5.65 9.98 -3.53
N ARG A 178 -5.97 11.28 -3.42
CA ARG A 178 -6.79 11.98 -4.43
C ARG A 178 -6.14 11.93 -5.80
N THR A 179 -4.85 12.26 -5.91
CA THR A 179 -4.13 12.16 -7.19
C THR A 179 -4.16 10.74 -7.73
N LEU A 180 -4.00 9.74 -6.88
CA LEU A 180 -3.97 8.33 -7.26
C LEU A 180 -5.31 7.88 -7.85
N VAL A 181 -6.43 8.12 -7.15
CA VAL A 181 -7.76 7.66 -7.64
C VAL A 181 -8.21 8.42 -8.88
N MET A 182 -7.88 9.71 -8.98
CA MET A 182 -8.23 10.52 -10.15
C MET A 182 -7.42 10.10 -11.38
N ALA A 183 -6.12 9.84 -11.21
CA ALA A 183 -5.27 9.38 -12.32
C ALA A 183 -5.67 8.00 -12.81
N LEU A 184 -6.05 7.09 -11.91
CA LEU A 184 -6.53 5.75 -12.24
C LEU A 184 -7.98 5.72 -12.71
N GLN A 185 -8.71 6.84 -12.62
CA GLN A 185 -10.15 6.94 -12.92
C GLN A 185 -10.96 5.89 -12.15
N ALA A 186 -10.63 5.70 -10.88
CA ALA A 186 -11.24 4.67 -10.05
C ALA A 186 -12.73 4.95 -9.80
N GLU A 187 -13.57 3.94 -9.94
CA GLU A 187 -14.98 4.00 -9.54
C GLU A 187 -15.20 3.50 -8.11
N TRP A 188 -14.32 2.61 -7.65
CA TRP A 188 -14.35 1.99 -6.33
C TRP A 188 -13.01 2.13 -5.64
N LEU A 189 -13.05 2.51 -4.37
CA LEU A 189 -11.97 2.31 -3.43
C LEU A 189 -12.39 1.29 -2.39
N ILE A 190 -11.64 0.18 -2.31
CA ILE A 190 -11.84 -0.89 -1.34
C ILE A 190 -10.80 -0.76 -0.23
N ALA A 191 -11.24 -0.24 0.91
CA ALA A 191 -10.43 -0.12 2.09
C ALA A 191 -10.14 -1.51 2.71
N VAL A 192 -8.86 -1.79 2.91
CA VAL A 192 -8.40 -3.01 3.58
C VAL A 192 -8.28 -2.71 5.08
N GLY A 193 -9.42 -2.77 5.78
CA GLY A 193 -9.53 -2.45 7.21
C GLY A 193 -10.07 -1.04 7.52
N GLY A 194 -10.44 -0.83 8.78
CA GLY A 194 -11.19 0.37 9.20
C GLY A 194 -10.40 1.67 9.14
N PHE A 195 -9.08 1.64 9.34
CA PHE A 195 -8.25 2.85 9.20
C PHE A 195 -8.28 3.38 7.77
N ALA A 196 -8.05 2.50 6.78
CA ALA A 196 -8.06 2.87 5.38
C ALA A 196 -9.44 3.40 4.94
N GLU A 197 -10.53 2.82 5.47
CA GLU A 197 -11.90 3.28 5.22
C GLU A 197 -12.10 4.69 5.75
N ALA A 198 -11.76 4.95 7.01
CA ALA A 198 -11.89 6.28 7.61
C ALA A 198 -11.08 7.34 6.85
N ARG A 199 -9.85 7.02 6.43
CA ARG A 199 -9.02 7.95 5.65
C ARG A 199 -9.58 8.17 4.24
N ALA A 200 -10.01 7.12 3.55
CA ALA A 200 -10.61 7.25 2.22
C ALA A 200 -11.89 8.10 2.26
N THR A 201 -12.77 7.85 3.23
CA THR A 201 -14.02 8.62 3.40
C THR A 201 -13.75 10.10 3.61
N GLN A 202 -12.73 10.43 4.41
CA GLN A 202 -12.35 11.84 4.61
C GLN A 202 -11.70 12.45 3.36
N ALA A 203 -10.73 11.76 2.75
CA ALA A 203 -9.93 12.30 1.66
C ALA A 203 -10.71 12.44 0.35
N LEU A 204 -11.78 11.66 0.16
CA LEU A 204 -12.54 11.54 -1.08
C LEU A 204 -14.00 12.02 -0.94
N ALA A 205 -14.33 12.74 0.14
CA ALA A 205 -15.70 13.15 0.48
C ALA A 205 -16.43 13.98 -0.59
N ASP A 206 -15.68 14.67 -1.45
CA ASP A 206 -16.14 15.52 -2.55
C ASP A 206 -15.89 14.89 -3.93
N THR A 207 -15.77 13.57 -3.99
CA THR A 207 -15.60 12.80 -5.23
C THR A 207 -16.72 11.78 -5.40
N ASP A 208 -16.94 11.33 -6.62
CA ASP A 208 -17.93 10.27 -6.92
C ASP A 208 -17.40 8.84 -6.70
N VAL A 209 -16.19 8.69 -6.14
CA VAL A 209 -15.58 7.38 -5.89
C VAL A 209 -16.33 6.66 -4.78
N ARG A 210 -16.85 5.46 -5.07
CA ARG A 210 -17.56 4.64 -4.09
C ARG A 210 -16.57 3.98 -3.13
N ILE A 211 -16.90 3.98 -1.84
CA ILE A 211 -16.02 3.42 -0.81
C ILE A 211 -16.66 2.15 -0.25
N GLY A 212 -15.92 1.05 -0.34
CA GLY A 212 -16.24 -0.22 0.30
C GLY A 212 -15.15 -0.62 1.28
N ARG A 213 -15.44 -1.59 2.15
CA ARG A 213 -14.44 -2.14 3.08
C ARG A 213 -14.45 -3.65 3.08
N ILE A 214 -13.24 -4.22 3.07
CA ILE A 214 -13.00 -5.62 3.39
C ILE A 214 -12.28 -5.75 4.73
N LEU A 215 -12.37 -6.94 5.33
CA LEU A 215 -11.59 -7.29 6.51
C LEU A 215 -10.09 -7.16 6.21
N HIS A 216 -9.29 -6.64 7.16
CA HIS A 216 -7.84 -6.63 6.99
C HIS A 216 -7.26 -8.06 7.14
N PRO A 217 -6.30 -8.50 6.29
CA PRO A 217 -5.71 -9.85 6.35
C PRO A 217 -4.78 -10.13 7.53
N SER A 218 -4.68 -9.23 8.51
CA SER A 218 -3.66 -9.30 9.55
C SER A 218 -3.91 -10.50 10.48
N PRO A 219 -2.87 -11.24 10.90
CA PRO A 219 -3.02 -12.29 11.89
C PRO A 219 -3.45 -11.78 13.28
N ALA A 220 -3.35 -10.46 13.53
CA ALA A 220 -3.88 -9.83 14.73
C ALA A 220 -5.41 -9.86 14.81
N SER A 221 -6.12 -10.09 13.70
CA SER A 221 -7.57 -10.23 13.68
C SER A 221 -7.98 -11.70 13.81
N PRO A 222 -8.67 -12.11 14.90
CA PRO A 222 -9.20 -13.47 15.02
C PRO A 222 -10.13 -13.86 13.87
N ALA A 223 -10.88 -12.90 13.32
CA ALA A 223 -11.75 -13.13 12.17
C ALA A 223 -10.96 -13.50 10.92
N ALA A 224 -9.82 -12.84 10.67
CA ALA A 224 -8.98 -13.14 9.51
C ALA A 224 -8.34 -14.54 9.61
N ASN A 225 -8.11 -15.03 10.82
CA ASN A 225 -7.54 -16.36 11.05
C ASN A 225 -8.52 -17.50 10.81
N ARG A 226 -9.83 -17.23 10.71
CA ARG A 226 -10.88 -18.23 10.43
C ARG A 226 -11.23 -18.41 8.94
N GLY A 227 -10.46 -17.80 8.04
CA GLY A 227 -10.74 -17.85 6.60
C GLY A 227 -10.88 -16.47 5.99
N TRP A 228 -9.78 -15.73 5.91
CA TRP A 228 -9.79 -14.37 5.38
C TRP A 228 -10.23 -14.28 3.91
N ALA A 229 -9.73 -15.15 3.04
CA ALA A 229 -10.01 -15.12 1.60
C ALA A 229 -11.52 -15.25 1.30
N GLU A 230 -12.19 -16.18 1.98
CA GLU A 230 -13.63 -16.38 1.84
C GLU A 230 -14.42 -15.17 2.38
N ALA A 231 -14.03 -14.64 3.54
CA ALA A 231 -14.67 -13.46 4.11
C ALA A 231 -14.54 -12.22 3.21
N ALA A 232 -13.33 -11.94 2.70
CA ALA A 232 -13.08 -10.84 1.77
C ALA A 232 -13.87 -11.01 0.46
N THR A 233 -13.92 -12.23 -0.09
CA THR A 233 -14.69 -12.53 -1.31
C THR A 233 -16.19 -12.28 -1.11
N ARG A 234 -16.77 -12.72 0.02
CA ARG A 234 -18.18 -12.43 0.34
C ARG A 234 -18.45 -10.93 0.46
N GLN A 235 -17.53 -10.18 1.07
CA GLN A 235 -17.64 -8.72 1.21
C GLN A 235 -17.58 -8.03 -0.16
N LEU A 236 -16.68 -8.45 -1.04
CA LEU A 236 -16.55 -7.89 -2.39
C LEU A 236 -17.78 -8.18 -3.26
N ARG A 237 -18.37 -9.37 -3.13
CA ARG A 237 -19.64 -9.74 -3.77
C ARG A 237 -20.82 -8.94 -3.25
N ALA A 238 -20.90 -8.75 -1.93
CA ALA A 238 -21.97 -7.93 -1.33
C ALA A 238 -21.92 -6.47 -1.80
N LEU A 239 -20.74 -5.97 -2.17
CA LEU A 239 -20.53 -4.65 -2.76
C LEU A 239 -20.74 -4.62 -4.28
N ALA A 240 -21.05 -5.76 -4.92
CA ALA A 240 -21.10 -5.93 -6.37
C ALA A 240 -19.80 -5.48 -7.09
N VAL A 241 -18.66 -5.59 -6.41
CA VAL A 241 -17.33 -5.32 -6.99
C VAL A 241 -16.84 -6.52 -7.77
N TRP A 242 -17.14 -7.72 -7.25
CA TRP A 242 -16.82 -9.03 -7.81
C TRP A 242 -18.07 -9.89 -7.99
N ASP A 243 -18.04 -10.76 -8.99
CA ASP A 243 -19.00 -11.84 -9.20
C ASP A 243 -18.72 -13.09 -8.36
#